data_AF-D0LA81-F1
#
_entry.id   AF-D0LA81-F1
#
_cell.length_a   1.000
_cell.length_b   1.000
_cell.length_c   1.000
_cell.angle_alpha   90.00
_cell.angle_beta   90.00
_cell.angle_gamma   90.00
#
_symmetry.space_group_name_H-M   'P 1'
#
loop_
_entity.id
_entity.type
_entity.pdbx_description
1 polymer ?
#
loop_
_entity_poly.entity_id
_entity_poly.type
_entity_poly.pdbx_seq_one_letter_code
_entity_poly.pdbx_strand_id
1 'polypeptide(L)'
;MSSLFIRTLQAHQWLYEHSGGLIGHRLLMGNPTLLLRTVGAKTGQPRCSALTYARDGDAYLVVASNRGSPRPPGWLANVKAQPDCEIQVGRTKLQVTARPTYPEDADYARDSPSSTR
;
A
#
# COMPACT_ATOMS: atom_id res chain seq x y z
N MET A 1 22.43 20.28 -1.27
CA MET A 1 22.96 19.41 -2.34
C MET A 1 21.86 18.47 -2.86
N SER A 2 20.70 19.01 -3.28
CA SER A 2 19.48 18.19 -3.38
C SER A 2 18.56 18.63 -4.52
N SER A 3 19.05 18.56 -5.76
CA SER A 3 18.22 18.77 -6.97
C SER A 3 18.11 17.51 -7.83
N LEU A 4 19.09 16.59 -7.71
CA LEU A 4 19.11 15.37 -8.51
C LEU A 4 18.14 14.27 -7.99
N PHE A 5 17.86 14.24 -6.69
CA PHE A 5 17.10 13.15 -6.03
C PHE A 5 15.58 13.18 -6.29
N ILE A 6 15.01 14.38 -6.49
CA ILE A 6 13.56 14.56 -6.67
C ILE A 6 13.16 14.24 -8.13
N ARG A 7 14.04 14.50 -9.09
CA ARG A 7 13.82 14.19 -10.52
C ARG A 7 13.81 12.68 -10.79
N THR A 8 14.61 11.91 -10.05
CA THR A 8 14.65 10.45 -10.15
C THR A 8 13.35 9.79 -9.69
N LEU A 9 12.71 10.34 -8.65
CA LEU A 9 11.45 9.82 -8.11
C LEU A 9 10.25 10.09 -9.03
N GLN A 10 10.23 11.25 -9.71
CA GLN A 10 9.20 11.57 -10.70
C GLN A 10 9.33 10.72 -11.96
N ALA A 11 10.57 10.47 -12.42
CA ALA A 11 10.83 9.55 -13.53
C ALA A 11 10.43 8.10 -13.17
N HIS A 12 10.67 7.67 -11.92
CA HIS A 12 10.28 6.35 -11.43
C HIS A 12 8.75 6.17 -11.40
N GLN A 13 7.99 7.16 -10.93
CA GLN A 13 6.52 7.10 -10.94
C GLN A 13 5.98 7.04 -12.38
N TRP A 14 6.50 7.88 -13.27
CA TRP A 14 6.12 7.87 -14.68
C TRP A 14 6.43 6.53 -15.36
N LEU A 15 7.61 5.95 -15.11
CA LEU A 15 8.04 4.67 -15.67
C LEU A 15 7.25 3.48 -15.10
N TYR A 16 6.85 3.53 -13.83
CA TYR A 16 6.05 2.48 -13.20
C TYR A 16 4.59 2.48 -13.71
N GLU A 17 4.01 3.66 -13.95
CA GLU A 17 2.69 3.84 -14.54
C GLU A 17 2.67 3.45 -16.04
N HIS A 18 3.73 3.73 -16.80
CA HIS A 18 3.81 3.39 -18.23
C HIS A 18 4.26 1.95 -18.53
N SER A 19 4.93 1.26 -17.60
CA SER A 19 5.43 -0.12 -17.79
C SER A 19 4.53 -1.21 -17.20
N GLY A 20 3.37 -0.84 -16.64
CA GLY A 20 2.46 -1.79 -16.01
C GLY A 20 3.06 -2.49 -14.78
N GLY A 21 4.01 -1.85 -14.08
CA GLY A 21 4.62 -2.37 -12.84
C GLY A 21 5.83 -3.28 -13.01
N LEU A 22 6.40 -3.44 -14.22
CA LEU A 22 7.48 -4.40 -14.47
C LEU A 22 8.84 -3.98 -13.87
N ILE A 23 9.16 -2.68 -13.81
CA ILE A 23 10.51 -2.19 -13.50
C ILE A 23 10.71 -1.81 -12.01
N GLY A 24 9.65 -1.69 -11.22
CA GLY A 24 9.76 -1.48 -9.76
C GLY A 24 10.06 -2.75 -8.97
N HIS A 25 9.74 -3.93 -9.52
CA HIS A 25 9.89 -5.22 -8.85
C HIS A 25 11.36 -5.63 -8.62
N ARG A 26 12.29 -5.14 -9.45
CA ARG A 26 13.72 -5.53 -9.40
C ARG A 26 14.62 -4.59 -8.61
N LEU A 27 14.25 -3.32 -8.39
CA LEU A 27 15.15 -2.32 -7.78
C LEU A 27 15.01 -2.20 -6.25
N LEU A 28 13.92 -2.69 -5.65
CA LEU A 28 13.66 -2.64 -4.21
C LEU A 28 13.72 -4.04 -3.58
N MET A 29 14.85 -4.75 -3.74
CA MET A 29 15.22 -5.95 -2.96
C MET A 29 14.05 -6.94 -2.71
N GLY A 30 13.33 -7.34 -3.76
CA GLY A 30 12.34 -8.43 -3.67
C GLY A 30 11.11 -8.18 -2.78
N ASN A 31 10.88 -6.96 -2.28
CA ASN A 31 9.73 -6.69 -1.43
C ASN A 31 8.42 -6.71 -2.25
N PRO A 32 7.48 -7.61 -1.94
CA PRO A 32 6.27 -7.76 -2.72
C PRO A 32 5.41 -6.48 -2.63
N THR A 33 4.99 -5.98 -3.79
CA THR A 33 4.24 -4.73 -3.92
C THR A 33 2.86 -5.03 -4.47
N LEU A 34 1.84 -4.39 -3.90
CA LEU A 34 0.48 -4.38 -4.41
C LEU A 34 0.05 -2.95 -4.75
N LEU A 35 -0.89 -2.82 -5.67
CA LEU A 35 -1.60 -1.56 -5.90
C LEU A 35 -2.93 -1.61 -5.17
N LEU A 36 -3.17 -0.64 -4.31
CA LEU A 36 -4.44 -0.44 -3.62
C LEU A 36 -5.23 0.67 -4.33
N ARG A 37 -6.43 0.35 -4.80
CA ARG A 37 -7.37 1.31 -5.40
C ARG A 37 -8.48 1.64 -4.42
N THR A 38 -8.68 2.93 -4.17
CA THR A 38 -9.66 3.44 -3.21
C THR A 38 -10.42 4.62 -3.79
N VAL A 39 -11.52 5.01 -3.12
CA VAL A 39 -12.23 6.25 -3.41
C VAL A 39 -11.79 7.31 -2.39
N GLY A 40 -11.40 8.48 -2.86
CA GLY A 40 -10.92 9.55 -1.99
C GLY A 40 -12.02 10.04 -1.05
N ALA A 41 -11.88 9.83 0.27
CA ALA A 41 -12.94 10.07 1.25
C ALA A 41 -13.54 11.48 1.21
N LYS A 42 -12.71 12.49 0.91
CA LYS A 42 -13.15 13.90 0.80
C LYS A 42 -13.60 14.29 -0.61
N THR A 43 -13.08 13.60 -1.63
CA THR A 43 -13.16 14.07 -3.03
C THR A 43 -14.06 13.21 -3.91
N GLY A 44 -14.41 11.99 -3.48
CA GLY A 44 -15.09 10.98 -4.32
C GLY A 44 -14.27 10.46 -5.50
N GLN A 45 -13.06 10.98 -5.72
CA GLN A 45 -12.22 10.63 -6.87
C GLN A 45 -11.49 9.29 -6.67
N PRO A 46 -11.33 8.46 -7.72
CA PRO A 46 -10.49 7.27 -7.68
C PRO A 46 -9.04 7.61 -7.31
N ARG A 47 -8.45 6.81 -6.41
CA ARG A 47 -7.06 6.94 -5.96
C ARG A 47 -6.36 5.59 -6.08
N CYS A 48 -5.07 5.61 -6.43
CA CYS A 48 -4.22 4.43 -6.46
C CYS A 48 -3.00 4.65 -5.56
N SER A 49 -2.60 3.65 -4.80
CA SER A 49 -1.41 3.69 -3.94
C SER A 49 -0.63 2.39 -4.07
N ALA A 50 0.68 2.49 -4.34
CA ALA A 50 1.58 1.35 -4.34
C ALA A 50 2.07 1.09 -2.90
N LEU A 51 1.84 -0.12 -2.40
CA LEU A 51 2.13 -0.51 -1.02
C LEU A 51 2.93 -1.80 -0.98
N THR A 52 3.95 -1.85 -0.13
CA THR A 52 4.56 -3.12 0.28
C THR A 52 3.56 -3.88 1.15
N TYR A 53 3.46 -5.19 0.97
CA TYR A 53 2.54 -6.03 1.73
C TYR A 53 3.20 -7.29 2.29
N ALA A 54 2.56 -7.91 3.27
CA ALA A 54 2.85 -9.26 3.73
C ALA A 54 1.60 -10.16 3.56
N ARG A 55 1.79 -11.48 3.59
CA ARG A 55 0.69 -12.45 3.54
C ARG A 55 0.50 -13.09 4.90
N ASP A 56 -0.75 -13.20 5.32
CA ASP A 56 -1.18 -14.02 6.47
C ASP A 56 -2.37 -14.87 6.02
N GLY A 57 -2.11 -16.16 5.74
CA GLY A 57 -3.08 -17.05 5.09
C GLY A 57 -3.61 -16.45 3.79
N ASP A 58 -4.91 -16.16 3.76
CA ASP A 58 -5.61 -15.55 2.63
C ASP A 58 -5.59 -14.02 2.64
N ALA A 59 -5.16 -13.40 3.74
CA ALA A 59 -5.14 -11.95 3.91
C ALA A 59 -3.88 -11.29 3.32
N TYR A 60 -4.04 -10.01 2.96
CA TYR A 60 -2.95 -9.13 2.55
C TYR A 60 -2.78 -8.04 3.63
N LEU A 61 -1.64 -8.04 4.30
CA LEU A 61 -1.33 -7.08 5.36
C LEU A 61 -0.55 -5.91 4.77
N VAL A 62 -1.02 -4.68 5.03
CA VAL A 62 -0.35 -3.44 4.64
C VAL A 62 -0.22 -2.52 5.84
N VAL A 63 0.92 -1.83 5.96
CA VAL A 63 1.20 -0.95 7.10
C VAL A 63 1.09 0.50 6.69
N ALA A 64 0.32 1.28 7.46
CA ALA A 64 0.10 2.71 7.25
C ALA A 64 1.27 3.58 7.76
N SER A 65 2.52 3.22 7.44
CA SER A 65 3.72 3.90 7.96
C SER A 65 3.97 5.29 7.39
N ASN A 66 3.45 5.57 6.18
CA ASN A 66 3.64 6.83 5.44
C ASN A 66 5.10 7.33 5.42
N ARG A 67 6.07 6.42 5.27
CA ARG A 67 7.51 6.72 5.28
C ARG A 67 7.99 7.46 6.55
N GLY A 68 7.37 7.20 7.71
CA GLY A 68 7.71 7.86 8.97
C GLY A 68 7.15 9.27 9.11
N SER A 69 6.27 9.70 8.19
CA SER A 69 5.55 10.96 8.32
C SER A 69 4.67 10.94 9.59
N PRO A 70 4.58 12.06 10.33
CA PRO A 70 3.69 12.16 11.48
C PRO A 70 2.20 12.15 11.09
N ARG A 71 1.89 12.29 9.79
CA ARG A 71 0.53 12.23 9.28
C ARG A 71 0.23 10.84 8.74
N PRO A 72 -0.94 10.25 9.03
CA PRO A 72 -1.38 9.03 8.37
C PRO A 72 -1.42 9.18 6.85
N PRO A 73 -1.22 8.10 6.08
CA PRO A 73 -1.30 8.16 4.62
C PRO A 73 -2.75 8.36 4.18
N GLY A 74 -2.95 9.08 3.07
CA GLY A 74 -4.29 9.41 2.58
C GLY A 74 -5.16 8.18 2.26
N TRP A 75 -4.55 7.08 1.82
CA TRP A 75 -5.28 5.84 1.55
C TRP A 75 -5.93 5.26 2.80
N LEU A 76 -5.36 5.46 4.00
CA LEU A 76 -5.94 4.96 5.25
C LEU A 76 -7.28 5.63 5.54
N ALA A 77 -7.36 6.95 5.32
CA ALA A 77 -8.62 7.67 5.46
C ALA A 77 -9.67 7.21 4.43
N ASN A 78 -9.23 6.87 3.21
CA ASN A 78 -10.11 6.37 2.16
C ASN A 78 -10.71 5.00 2.54
N VAL A 79 -9.88 4.04 2.94
CA VAL A 79 -10.38 2.70 3.31
C VAL A 79 -11.23 2.71 4.59
N LYS A 80 -10.97 3.64 5.51
CA LYS A 80 -11.83 3.85 6.68
C LYS A 80 -13.22 4.36 6.31
N ALA A 81 -13.32 5.19 5.28
CA ALA A 81 -14.59 5.72 4.80
C ALA A 81 -15.34 4.72 3.91
N GLN A 82 -14.62 3.98 3.07
CA GLN A 82 -15.16 2.95 2.18
C GLN A 82 -14.22 1.74 2.18
N PRO A 83 -14.54 0.68 2.94
CA PRO A 83 -13.65 -0.47 3.13
C PRO A 83 -13.56 -1.38 1.90
N ASP A 84 -14.60 -1.40 1.05
CA ASP A 84 -14.59 -2.17 -0.19
C ASP A 84 -13.68 -1.50 -1.22
N CYS A 85 -12.63 -2.22 -1.60
CA CYS A 85 -11.57 -1.71 -2.45
C CYS A 85 -11.01 -2.81 -3.38
N GLU A 86 -10.23 -2.40 -4.37
CA GLU A 86 -9.54 -3.34 -5.26
C GLU A 86 -8.04 -3.34 -4.93
N ILE A 87 -7.46 -4.53 -4.83
CA ILE A 87 -6.02 -4.71 -4.86
C ILE A 87 -5.59 -5.33 -6.18
N GLN A 88 -4.41 -4.95 -6.66
CA GLN A 88 -3.74 -5.61 -7.77
C GLN A 88 -2.38 -6.14 -7.32
N VAL A 89 -2.19 -7.45 -7.48
CA VAL A 89 -0.95 -8.16 -7.17
C VAL A 89 -0.43 -8.76 -8.47
N GLY A 90 0.67 -8.21 -8.98
CA GLY A 90 1.14 -8.53 -10.34
C GLY A 90 0.04 -8.25 -11.37
N ARG A 91 -0.45 -9.31 -12.03
CA ARG A 91 -1.51 -9.22 -13.06
C ARG A 91 -2.92 -9.47 -12.50
N THR A 92 -3.04 -9.97 -11.27
CA THR A 92 -4.31 -10.36 -10.68
C THR A 92 -4.93 -9.17 -9.98
N LYS A 93 -6.22 -8.93 -10.22
CA LYS A 93 -7.04 -7.94 -9.52
C LYS A 93 -8.05 -8.66 -8.65
N LEU A 94 -8.20 -8.20 -7.41
CA LEU A 94 -9.06 -8.81 -6.40
C LEU A 94 -9.89 -7.71 -5.73
N GLN A 95 -11.20 -7.93 -5.64
CA GLN A 95 -12.06 -7.14 -4.76
C GLN A 95 -11.86 -7.64 -3.33
N VAL A 96 -11.61 -6.72 -2.40
CA VAL A 96 -11.32 -7.02 -1.00
C VAL A 96 -12.01 -6.01 -0.10
N THR A 97 -12.27 -6.42 1.13
CA THR A 97 -12.77 -5.52 2.19
C THR A 97 -11.64 -5.26 3.16
N ALA A 98 -11.24 -3.99 3.27
CA ALA A 98 -10.17 -3.56 4.18
C ALA A 98 -10.69 -3.47 5.62
N ARG A 99 -9.93 -4.04 6.55
CA ARG A 99 -10.17 -3.93 7.99
C ARG A 99 -8.95 -3.31 8.67
N PRO A 100 -9.07 -2.14 9.32
CA PRO A 100 -7.98 -1.63 10.14
C PRO A 100 -7.83 -2.50 11.39
N THR A 101 -6.59 -2.83 11.73
CA THR A 101 -6.24 -3.42 13.03
C THR A 101 -5.41 -2.43 13.82
N TYR A 102 -5.72 -2.30 15.10
CA TYR A 102 -5.09 -1.39 16.05
C TYR A 102 -4.42 -2.18 17.17
N PRO A 103 -3.39 -1.63 17.85
CA PRO A 103 -2.68 -2.32 18.94
C PRO A 103 -3.59 -2.89 20.04
N GLU A 104 -4.74 -2.27 20.28
CA GLU A 104 -5.76 -2.70 21.23
C GLU A 104 -6.66 -3.84 20.75
N ASP A 105 -6.63 -4.19 19.46
CA ASP A 105 -7.46 -5.25 18.90
C ASP A 105 -6.90 -6.63 19.26
N ALA A 106 -7.80 -7.58 19.60
CA ALA A 106 -7.42 -8.96 19.91
C ALA A 106 -6.62 -9.64 18.79
N ASP A 107 -6.86 -9.24 17.54
CA ASP A 107 -6.18 -9.78 16.36
C ASP A 107 -4.79 -9.17 16.13
N TYR A 108 -4.45 -8.05 16.79
CA TYR A 108 -3.16 -7.37 16.58
C TYR A 108 -1.98 -8.23 16.98
N ALA A 109 -2.12 -9.04 18.03
CA ALA A 109 -1.08 -9.98 18.46
C ALA A 109 -0.76 -11.05 17.41
N ARG A 110 -1.71 -11.35 16.50
CA ARG A 110 -1.51 -12.26 15.37
C ARG A 110 -0.79 -11.58 14.21
N ASP A 111 -1.13 -10.32 13.94
CA ASP A 111 -0.65 -9.57 12.79
C ASP A 111 0.66 -8.80 13.06
N SER A 112 1.12 -8.78 14.32
CA SER A 112 2.34 -8.10 14.73
C SER A 112 3.60 -8.83 14.23
N PRO A 113 4.59 -8.11 13.66
CA PRO A 113 5.86 -8.69 13.23
C PRO A 113 6.72 -9.25 14.38
N SER A 114 6.33 -9.02 15.64
CA SER A 114 6.96 -9.61 16.83
C SER A 114 6.35 -10.96 17.25
N SER A 115 5.35 -11.47 16.54
CA SER A 115 4.75 -12.78 16.79
C SER A 115 5.58 -13.88 16.12
N THR A 116 6.82 -14.06 16.60
CA THR A 116 7.64 -15.22 16.23
C THR A 116 7.14 -16.43 17.01
N ARG A 117 6.61 -17.43 16.32
CA ARG A 117 6.62 -18.82 16.79
C ARG A 117 7.81 -19.54 16.17
#